data_AF-A0A6J4JFV7-F1
#
_entry.id   AF-A0A6J4JFV7-F1
#
_cell.length_a   1.000
_cell.length_b   1.000
_cell.length_c   1.000
_cell.angle_alpha   90.00
_cell.angle_beta   90.00
_cell.angle_gamma   90.00
#
_symmetry.space_group_name_H-M   'P 1'
#
loop_
_entity.id
_entity.type
_entity.pdbx_description
1 polymer ?
#
loop_
_entity_poly.entity_id
_entity_poly.type
_entity_poly.pdbx_seq_one_letter_code
_entity_poly.pdbx_strand_id
1 'polypeptide(L)'
;MRAEAVADLGDAGRRIAGITCAEVAELLPTAVDGGVDHRRLDRRVTRHVQQCLRCQAELAGYRRLLRALHELRTEVLLPPPGAVAGCLAALAGAGERRAGMALLSGHRGAYVGGLAVAATAAGAGAALVLATRKRRAG
;
A
#
# COMPACT_ATOMS: atom_id res chain seq x y z
N MET A 1 37.05 32.23 10.77
CA MET A 1 36.94 30.81 11.24
C MET A 1 35.90 30.65 12.37
N ARG A 2 34.67 31.17 12.23
CA ARG A 2 33.61 31.05 13.26
C ARG A 2 32.22 30.71 12.68
N ALA A 3 32.15 30.35 11.39
CA ALA A 3 30.89 30.10 10.69
C ALA A 3 30.50 28.61 10.62
N GLU A 4 31.45 27.68 10.79
CA GLU A 4 31.17 26.24 10.68
C GLU A 4 30.49 25.64 11.93
N ALA A 5 30.55 26.32 13.08
CA ALA A 5 30.02 25.79 14.35
C ALA A 5 28.49 25.96 14.52
N VAL A 6 27.82 26.77 13.69
CA VAL A 6 26.37 27.03 13.82
C VAL A 6 25.53 25.98 13.06
N ALA A 7 26.11 25.28 12.09
CA ALA A 7 25.43 24.23 11.33
C ALA A 7 25.18 22.94 12.14
N ASP A 8 26.00 22.69 13.16
CA ASP A 8 26.07 21.39 13.86
C ASP A 8 25.03 21.24 14.99
N LEU A 9 24.49 22.36 15.51
CA LEU A 9 23.51 22.34 16.61
C LEU A 9 22.07 22.07 16.15
N GLY A 10 21.80 22.23 14.85
CA GLY A 10 20.50 21.97 14.27
C GLY A 10 20.25 20.49 13.99
N ASP A 11 21.29 19.65 13.88
CA ASP A 11 21.21 18.29 13.36
C ASP A 11 21.29 17.17 14.42
N ALA A 12 21.09 17.51 15.69
CA ALA A 12 20.94 16.55 16.78
C ALA A 12 19.59 15.80 16.72
N GLY A 13 19.26 15.26 15.55
CA GLY A 13 18.97 13.85 15.37
C GLY A 13 17.87 13.29 16.23
N ARG A 14 16.64 13.79 16.08
CA ARG A 14 15.47 13.04 16.54
C ARG A 14 15.46 11.71 15.78
N ARG A 15 15.87 10.61 16.42
CA ARG A 15 15.80 9.28 15.84
C ARG A 15 14.42 8.69 16.06
N ILE A 16 13.77 8.28 14.98
CA ILE A 16 12.50 7.57 15.02
C ILE A 16 12.67 6.31 14.19
N ALA A 17 12.30 5.15 14.73
CA ALA A 17 12.44 3.86 14.04
C ALA A 17 13.87 3.54 13.54
N GLY A 18 14.89 4.12 14.19
CA GLY A 18 16.30 3.92 13.86
C GLY A 18 16.82 4.75 12.69
N ILE A 19 16.08 5.77 12.22
CA ILE A 19 16.53 6.73 11.20
C ILE A 19 16.50 8.17 11.73
N THR A 20 17.47 8.98 11.33
CA THR A 20 17.66 10.39 11.71
C THR A 20 16.92 11.35 10.78
N CYS A 21 16.81 12.62 11.18
CA CYS A 21 16.23 13.65 10.31
C CYS A 21 17.09 13.90 9.07
N ALA A 22 18.43 13.90 9.20
CA ALA A 22 19.35 14.06 8.06
C ALA A 22 19.15 12.99 7.00
N GLU A 23 19.13 11.72 7.40
CA GLU A 23 18.90 10.59 6.48
C GLU A 23 17.52 10.66 5.80
N VAL A 24 16.49 11.16 6.50
CA VAL A 24 15.17 11.36 5.90
C VAL A 24 15.18 12.53 4.93
N ALA A 25 15.85 13.64 5.27
CA ALA A 25 15.87 14.87 4.48
C ALA A 25 16.42 14.64 3.06
N GLU A 26 17.43 13.79 2.91
CA GLU A 26 17.97 13.39 1.60
C GLU A 26 16.97 12.64 0.72
N LEU A 27 16.00 11.95 1.33
CA LEU A 27 15.00 11.14 0.63
C LEU A 27 13.71 11.93 0.34
N LEU A 28 13.50 13.08 0.99
CA LEU A 28 12.27 13.86 0.86
C LEU A 28 12.01 14.37 -0.58
N PRO A 29 12.99 14.92 -1.33
CA PRO A 29 12.73 15.43 -2.68
C PRO A 29 12.12 14.35 -3.61
N THR A 30 12.72 13.16 -3.62
CA THR A 30 12.25 11.99 -4.39
C THR A 30 10.83 11.57 -4.03
N ALA A 31 10.43 11.76 -2.77
CA ALA A 31 9.08 11.48 -2.30
C ALA A 31 8.04 12.51 -2.78
N VAL A 32 8.45 13.75 -3.09
CA VAL A 32 7.55 14.82 -3.55
C VAL A 32 7.40 14.82 -5.07
N ASP A 33 8.46 14.49 -5.82
CA ASP A 33 8.48 14.52 -7.29
C ASP A 33 7.59 13.45 -7.96
N GLY A 34 6.84 12.66 -7.19
CA GLY A 34 5.92 11.65 -7.71
C GLY A 34 6.59 10.38 -8.25
N GLY A 35 7.92 10.32 -8.26
CA GLY A 35 8.70 9.13 -8.67
C GLY A 35 8.59 7.97 -7.68
N VAL A 36 8.33 8.25 -6.40
CA VAL A 36 8.11 7.24 -5.37
C VAL A 36 6.92 7.67 -4.53
N ASP A 37 5.82 6.93 -4.61
CA ASP A 37 4.70 7.09 -3.69
C ASP A 37 5.25 7.05 -2.25
N HIS A 38 4.89 7.99 -1.37
CA HIS A 38 5.25 7.98 0.04
C HIS A 38 4.93 6.66 0.77
N ARG A 39 4.03 5.83 0.20
CA ARG A 39 3.74 4.44 0.63
C ARG A 39 4.77 3.40 0.19
N ARG A 40 5.55 3.70 -0.85
CA ARG A 40 6.68 2.91 -1.36
C ARG A 40 8.02 3.29 -0.74
N LEU A 41 8.09 4.43 -0.04
CA LEU A 41 9.22 4.71 0.84
C LEU A 41 9.33 3.61 1.91
N ASP A 42 10.55 3.39 2.39
CA ASP A 42 10.77 2.51 3.54
C ASP A 42 9.82 2.92 4.69
N ARG A 43 9.18 1.93 5.31
CA ARG A 43 8.26 2.11 6.44
C ARG A 43 8.90 2.94 7.56
N ARG A 44 10.22 2.86 7.74
CA ARG A 44 10.97 3.66 8.71
C ARG A 44 10.91 5.15 8.38
N VAL A 45 11.14 5.52 7.12
CA VAL A 45 11.05 6.90 6.62
C VAL A 45 9.62 7.42 6.78
N THR A 46 8.62 6.66 6.33
CA THR A 46 7.21 7.06 6.46
C THR A 46 6.83 7.28 7.92
N ARG A 47 7.23 6.39 8.83
CA ARG A 47 6.96 6.54 10.28
C ARG A 47 7.65 7.76 10.85
N HIS A 48 8.91 8.00 10.49
CA HIS A 48 9.65 9.17 10.95
C HIS A 48 8.94 10.47 10.52
N VAL A 49 8.59 10.59 9.24
CA VAL A 49 7.86 11.77 8.73
C VAL A 49 6.52 11.96 9.44
N GLN A 50 5.77 10.88 9.71
CA GLN A 50 4.48 11.00 10.42
C GLN A 50 4.61 11.43 11.88
N GLN A 51 5.79 11.31 12.49
CA GLN A 51 6.01 11.59 13.92
C GLN A 51 6.93 12.80 14.18
N CYS A 52 7.69 13.26 13.18
CA CYS A 52 8.64 14.37 13.33
C CYS A 52 8.14 15.66 12.65
N LEU A 53 7.77 16.66 13.44
CA LEU A 53 7.26 17.95 12.94
C LEU A 53 8.26 18.71 12.03
N ARG A 54 9.57 18.54 12.25
CA ARG A 54 10.60 19.13 11.39
C ARG A 54 10.53 18.56 9.97
N CYS A 55 10.55 17.23 9.84
CA CYS A 55 10.45 16.57 8.53
C CYS A 55 9.08 16.83 7.87
N GLN A 56 8.01 17.02 8.64
CA GLN A 56 6.72 17.45 8.10
C GLN A 56 6.76 18.87 7.52
N ALA A 57 7.38 19.81 8.23
CA ALA A 57 7.53 21.18 7.78
C ALA A 57 8.37 21.26 6.50
N GLU A 58 9.47 20.49 6.45
CA GLU A 58 10.35 20.38 5.30
C GLU A 58 9.64 19.78 4.08
N LEU A 59 8.90 18.69 4.27
CA LEU A 59 8.05 18.08 3.24
C LEU A 59 6.98 19.06 2.71
N ALA A 60 6.36 19.85 3.60
CA ALA A 60 5.42 20.90 3.19
C ALA A 60 6.10 22.04 2.42
N GLY A 61 7.37 22.35 2.72
CA GLY A 61 8.21 23.27 1.95
C GLY A 61 8.43 22.78 0.52
N TYR A 62 8.90 21.55 0.35
CA TYR A 62 9.07 20.94 -0.98
C TYR A 62 7.77 20.95 -1.80
N ARG A 63 6.63 20.59 -1.19
CA ARG A 63 5.32 20.64 -1.86
C ARG A 63 4.90 22.05 -2.27
N ARG A 64 5.29 23.08 -1.52
CA ARG A 64 5.03 24.48 -1.88
C ARG A 64 5.91 24.91 -3.05
N LEU A 65 7.18 24.56 -3.01
CA LEU A 65 8.12 24.82 -4.11
C LEU A 65 7.65 24.18 -5.42
N LEU A 66 7.29 22.89 -5.40
CA LEU A 66 6.80 22.22 -6.61
C LEU A 66 5.51 22.82 -7.16
N ARG A 67 4.62 23.31 -6.30
CA ARG A 67 3.39 24.01 -6.73
C ARG A 67 3.73 25.31 -7.44
N ALA A 68 4.62 26.13 -6.88
CA ALA A 68 5.09 27.34 -7.54
C ALA A 68 5.77 27.05 -8.89
N LEU A 69 6.59 26.00 -8.96
CA LEU A 69 7.19 25.55 -10.24
C LEU A 69 6.14 25.05 -11.24
N HIS A 70 5.05 24.44 -10.78
CA HIS A 70 3.92 24.06 -11.65
C HIS A 70 3.17 25.29 -12.17
N GLU A 71 2.99 26.33 -11.35
CA GLU A 71 2.33 27.57 -11.76
C GLU A 71 3.12 28.34 -12.83
N LEU A 72 4.45 28.29 -12.75
CA LEU A 72 5.34 28.86 -13.77
C LEU A 72 5.40 28.05 -15.07
N ARG A 73 4.77 26.87 -15.12
CA ARG A 73 4.79 26.03 -16.32
C ARG A 73 3.81 26.56 -17.36
N THR A 74 4.31 27.40 -18.25
CA THR A 74 3.52 28.01 -19.34
C THR A 74 3.42 27.12 -20.58
N GLU A 75 4.11 25.97 -20.62
CA GLU A 75 4.02 25.03 -21.73
C GLU A 75 2.96 23.96 -21.44
N VAL A 76 1.77 24.17 -21.97
CA VAL A 76 0.70 23.16 -22.01
C VAL A 76 0.86 22.37 -23.30
N LEU A 77 1.39 21.15 -23.20
CA LEU A 77 1.33 20.18 -24.29
C LEU A 77 -0.13 19.74 -24.46
N LEU A 78 -0.72 20.03 -25.63
CA LEU A 78 -2.03 19.51 -25.98
C LEU A 78 -1.91 17.98 -26.14
N PRO A 79 -2.61 17.17 -25.33
CA PRO A 79 -2.57 15.72 -25.50
C PRO A 79 -3.13 15.34 -26.88
N PRO A 80 -2.65 14.25 -27.50
CA PRO A 80 -3.19 13.79 -28.77
C PRO A 80 -4.70 13.49 -28.62
N PRO A 81 -5.50 13.72 -29.68
CA PRO A 81 -6.94 13.47 -29.62
C PRO A 81 -7.20 12.01 -29.23
N GLY A 82 -8.13 11.81 -28.28
CA GLY A 82 -8.47 10.49 -27.77
C GLY A 82 -7.55 9.94 -26.66
N ALA A 83 -6.46 10.62 -26.29
CA ALA A 83 -5.57 10.16 -25.21
C ALA A 83 -6.32 9.99 -23.88
N VAL A 84 -7.13 10.99 -23.51
CA VAL A 84 -7.94 10.93 -22.28
C VAL A 84 -8.95 9.79 -22.34
N ALA A 85 -9.63 9.61 -23.48
CA ALA A 85 -10.58 8.51 -23.66
C ALA A 85 -9.90 7.14 -23.55
N GLY A 86 -8.71 6.98 -24.14
CA GLY A 86 -7.89 5.77 -24.02
C GLY A 86 -7.47 5.48 -22.58
N CYS A 87 -7.03 6.50 -21.83
CA CYS A 87 -6.71 6.36 -20.41
C CYS A 87 -7.92 5.94 -19.57
N LEU A 88 -9.08 6.56 -19.79
CA LEU A 88 -10.31 6.22 -19.08
C LEU A 88 -10.77 4.79 -19.40
N ALA A 89 -10.69 4.37 -20.67
CA ALA A 89 -10.99 2.99 -21.07
C ALA A 89 -10.03 1.98 -20.40
N ALA A 90 -8.73 2.30 -20.34
CA ALA A 90 -7.76 1.46 -19.65
C ALA A 90 -8.02 1.34 -18.15
N LEU A 91 -8.41 2.43 -17.50
CA LEU A 91 -8.78 2.46 -16.08
C LEU A 91 -10.07 1.69 -15.81
N ALA A 92 -11.10 1.86 -16.65
CA ALA A 92 -12.35 1.11 -16.56
C ALA A 92 -12.10 -0.39 -16.68
N GLY A 93 -11.36 -0.82 -17.71
CA GLY A 93 -11.00 -2.23 -17.89
C GLY A 93 -10.15 -2.79 -16.74
N ALA A 94 -9.25 -1.99 -16.13
CA ALA A 94 -8.52 -2.41 -14.94
C ALA A 94 -9.42 -2.51 -13.70
N GLY A 95 -10.41 -1.62 -13.56
CA GLY A 95 -11.43 -1.64 -12.53
C GLY A 95 -12.30 -2.90 -12.61
N GLU A 96 -12.78 -3.24 -13.81
CA GLU A 96 -13.57 -4.45 -14.06
C GLU A 96 -12.80 -5.72 -13.71
N ARG A 97 -11.52 -5.82 -14.10
CA ARG A 97 -10.66 -6.96 -13.74
C ARG A 97 -10.46 -7.07 -12.23
N ARG A 98 -10.24 -5.95 -11.53
CA ARG A 98 -10.05 -5.93 -10.07
C ARG A 98 -11.35 -6.24 -9.33
N ALA A 99 -12.50 -5.75 -9.81
CA ALA A 99 -13.81 -6.08 -9.29
C ALA A 99 -14.13 -7.58 -9.50
N GLY A 100 -13.82 -8.13 -10.68
CA GLY A 100 -13.93 -9.56 -10.96
C GLY A 100 -13.07 -10.41 -10.03
N MET A 101 -11.78 -10.06 -9.87
CA MET A 101 -10.89 -10.74 -8.92
C MET A 101 -11.37 -10.63 -7.46
N ALA A 102 -11.93 -9.49 -7.07
CA ALA A 102 -12.48 -9.29 -5.74
C ALA A 102 -13.69 -10.21 -5.49
N LEU A 103 -14.62 -10.31 -6.45
CA LEU A 103 -15.76 -11.23 -6.38
C LEU A 103 -15.33 -12.70 -6.30
N LEU A 104 -14.37 -13.11 -7.14
CA LEU A 104 -13.77 -14.45 -7.10
C LEU A 104 -13.08 -14.73 -5.75
N SER A 105 -12.37 -13.75 -5.18
CA SER A 105 -11.72 -13.90 -3.87
C SER A 105 -12.72 -13.95 -2.71
N GLY A 106 -13.84 -13.22 -2.79
CA GLY A 106 -14.92 -13.26 -1.81
C GLY A 106 -15.65 -14.60 -1.77
N HIS A 107 -15.72 -15.29 -2.91
CA HIS A 107 -16.29 -16.64 -3.00
C HIS A 107 -15.29 -17.80 -2.81
N ARG A 108 -13.98 -17.55 -2.70
CA ARG A 108 -12.99 -18.62 -2.40
C ARG A 108 -13.21 -19.27 -1.02
N GLY A 109 -13.71 -18.51 -0.04
CA GLY A 109 -14.12 -19.08 1.26
C GLY A 109 -15.34 -20.02 1.14
N ALA A 110 -16.23 -19.76 0.18
CA ALA A 110 -17.39 -20.61 -0.10
C ALA A 110 -17.03 -21.83 -0.98
N TYR A 111 -16.13 -21.66 -1.96
CA TYR A 111 -15.71 -22.74 -2.86
C TYR A 111 -14.79 -23.78 -2.21
N VAL A 112 -13.99 -23.39 -1.21
CA VAL A 112 -13.17 -24.34 -0.44
C VAL A 112 -14.03 -25.18 0.53
N GLY A 113 -15.23 -24.71 0.91
CA GLY A 113 -16.19 -25.51 1.69
C GLY A 113 -16.93 -26.59 0.89
N GLY A 114 -16.98 -26.48 -0.45
CA GLY A 114 -17.75 -27.38 -1.31
C GLY A 114 -17.07 -28.71 -1.66
N LEU A 115 -15.75 -28.84 -1.45
CA LEU A 115 -15.00 -30.06 -1.79
C LEU A 115 -14.76 -31.00 -0.60
N ALA A 116 -15.22 -30.67 0.61
CA ALA A 116 -15.12 -31.56 1.77
C ALA A 116 -16.33 -32.48 1.97
N VAL A 117 -17.42 -32.33 1.20
CA VAL A 117 -18.65 -33.13 1.39
C VAL A 117 -18.69 -34.38 0.49
N ALA A 118 -17.83 -34.51 -0.52
CA ALA A 118 -17.83 -35.67 -1.42
C ALA A 118 -16.88 -36.82 -0.99
N ALA A 119 -16.29 -36.76 0.21
CA ALA A 119 -15.39 -37.80 0.73
C ALA A 119 -15.98 -38.56 1.94
N THR A 120 -17.31 -38.68 2.04
CA THR A 120 -17.98 -39.54 3.05
C THR A 120 -18.98 -40.53 2.45
N ALA A 121 -18.96 -40.75 1.12
CA ALA A 121 -19.76 -41.79 0.47
C ALA A 121 -19.04 -43.14 0.30
N ALA A 122 -17.80 -43.27 0.78
CA ALA A 122 -17.07 -44.54 0.80
C ALA A 122 -16.25 -44.68 2.10
N GLY A 123 -16.92 -44.92 3.23
CA GLY A 123 -16.22 -45.39 4.45
C GLY A 123 -16.81 -45.07 5.81
N ALA A 124 -17.66 -44.05 5.97
CA ALA A 124 -18.11 -43.61 7.30
C ALA A 124 -19.57 -43.94 7.67
N GLY A 125 -20.40 -44.41 6.72
CA GLY A 125 -21.78 -44.80 6.99
C GLY A 125 -21.92 -46.15 7.71
N ALA A 126 -20.99 -47.08 7.49
CA ALA A 126 -21.05 -48.42 8.08
C ALA A 126 -20.76 -48.42 9.59
N ALA A 127 -19.89 -47.53 10.06
CA ALA A 127 -19.48 -47.49 11.48
C ALA A 127 -20.60 -47.00 12.40
N LEU A 128 -21.40 -46.02 11.97
CA LEU A 128 -22.45 -45.42 12.79
C LEU A 128 -23.70 -46.31 12.91
N VAL A 129 -24.02 -47.07 11.87
CA VAL A 129 -25.15 -48.03 11.88
C VAL A 129 -24.80 -49.30 12.67
N LEU A 130 -23.55 -49.77 12.65
CA LEU A 130 -23.13 -50.91 13.50
C LEU A 130 -23.08 -50.55 14.99
N ALA A 131 -22.68 -49.33 15.34
CA ALA A 131 -22.57 -48.89 16.74
C ALA A 131 -23.92 -48.73 17.46
N THR A 132 -25.02 -48.54 16.72
CA THR A 132 -26.37 -48.41 17.29
C THR A 132 -27.08 -49.75 17.46
N ARG A 133 -26.76 -50.75 16.62
CA ARG A 133 -27.36 -52.09 16.70
C ARG A 133 -26.87 -52.90 17.92
N LYS A 134 -25.60 -52.73 18.32
CA LYS A 134 -25.01 -53.42 19.48
C LYS A 134 -25.58 -52.94 20.83
N ARG A 135 -26.08 -51.70 20.90
CA ARG A 135 -26.69 -51.15 22.14
C ARG A 135 -28.16 -51.52 22.35
N ARG A 136 -28.83 -52.11 21.35
CA ARG A 136 -30.24 -52.53 21.45
C ARG A 136 -30.43 -54.03 21.66
N ALA A 137 -29.35 -54.82 21.67
CA ALA A 137 -29.37 -56.27 21.80
C ALA A 137 -28.64 -56.77 23.07
N GLY A 138 -28.43 -55.88 24.04
CA GLY A 138 -27.90 -56.19 25.37
C GLY A 138 -28.84 -55.65 26.44
#